data_AF-A0A3M1M5J1-F1
#
_entry.id   AF-A0A3M1M5J1-F1
#
_cell.length_a   1.000
_cell.length_b   1.000
_cell.length_c   1.000
_cell.angle_alpha   90.00
_cell.angle_beta   90.00
_cell.angle_gamma   90.00
#
_symmetry.space_group_name_H-M   'P 1'
#
loop_
_entity.id
_entity.type
_entity.pdbx_description
1 polymer ?
#
loop_
_entity_poly.entity_id
_entity_poly.type
_entity_poly.pdbx_seq_one_letter_code
_entity_poly.pdbx_strand_id
1 'polypeptide(L)' 'LVEQGAWLRRLGIGERAAALCAAHPERAEEIAGQLTRLTDASEMGRLFKVLALTGPDGPAPAGFGHRS' A
#
# COMPACT_ATOMS: atom_id res chain seq x y z
N LEU A 1 -6.75 10.01 -9.22
CA LEU A 1 -6.74 8.70 -8.53
C LEU A 1 -5.32 8.13 -8.58
N VAL A 2 -4.88 7.43 -7.54
CA VAL A 2 -3.59 6.72 -7.53
C VAL A 2 -3.82 5.21 -7.51
N GLU A 3 -2.88 4.44 -8.05
CA GLU A 3 -2.95 2.96 -8.01
C GLU A 3 -2.75 2.45 -6.57
N GLN A 4 -3.55 1.46 -6.16
CA GLN A 4 -3.50 0.88 -4.82
C GLN A 4 -2.09 0.37 -4.49
N GLY A 5 -1.46 -0.38 -5.39
CA GLY A 5 -0.16 -0.98 -5.14
C GLY A 5 0.94 0.06 -4.95
N ALA A 6 0.90 1.15 -5.71
CA ALA A 6 1.85 2.26 -5.53
C ALA A 6 1.58 3.03 -4.24
N TRP A 7 0.31 3.25 -3.89
CA TRP A 7 -0.09 3.94 -2.66
C TRP A 7 0.30 3.15 -1.40
N LEU A 8 0.00 1.85 -1.33
CA LEU A 8 0.39 0.99 -0.21
C LEU A 8 1.90 0.90 -0.03
N ARG A 9 2.67 0.83 -1.12
CA ARG A 9 4.14 0.88 -1.07
C ARG A 9 4.65 2.20 -0.48
N ARG A 10 4.07 3.34 -0.89
CA ARG A 10 4.44 4.65 -0.31
C ARG A 10 4.10 4.77 1.18
N LEU A 11 3.13 4.02 1.67
CA LEU A 11 2.80 3.96 3.10
C LEU A 11 3.66 2.97 3.89
N GLY A 12 4.55 2.22 3.25
CA GLY A 12 5.45 1.30 3.93
C GLY A 12 4.87 -0.10 4.19
N ILE A 13 3.98 -0.59 3.32
CA ILE A 13 3.40 -1.93 3.48
C ILE A 13 4.46 -3.05 3.43
N GLY A 14 5.58 -2.85 2.72
CA GLY A 14 6.65 -3.84 2.60
C GLY A 14 7.41 -4.02 3.91
N GLU A 15 7.76 -2.90 4.55
CA GLU A 15 8.41 -2.84 5.86
C GLU A 15 7.53 -3.48 6.93
N ARG A 16 6.22 -3.19 6.86
CA ARG A 16 5.24 -3.83 7.75
C ARG A 16 5.18 -5.34 7.53
N ALA A 17 5.16 -5.80 6.28
CA ALA A 17 5.15 -7.23 5.96
C ALA A 17 6.42 -7.93 6.48
N ALA A 18 7.60 -7.32 6.30
CA ALA A 18 8.85 -7.84 6.83
C ALA A 18 8.83 -7.98 8.36
N ALA A 19 8.34 -6.96 9.07
CA ALA A 19 8.21 -7.01 10.53
C ALA A 19 7.23 -8.11 11.00
N LEU A 20 6.12 -8.30 10.27
CA LEU A 20 5.16 -9.36 10.58
C LEU A 20 5.74 -10.75 10.34
N CYS A 21 6.46 -10.96 9.24
CA CYS A 21 7.15 -12.23 8.98
C CYS A 21 8.22 -12.53 10.04
N ALA A 22 8.93 -11.52 10.53
CA ALA A 22 9.91 -11.70 11.60
C ALA A 22 9.28 -12.09 12.94
N ALA A 23 8.11 -11.52 13.25
CA ALA A 23 7.37 -11.84 14.47
C ALA A 23 6.61 -13.19 14.39
N HIS A 24 6.19 -13.58 13.19
CA HIS A 24 5.40 -14.78 12.91
C HIS A 24 5.96 -15.56 11.72
N PRO A 25 7.12 -16.22 11.86
CA PRO A 25 7.74 -16.95 10.75
C PRO A 25 6.86 -18.03 10.14
N GLU A 26 5.98 -18.64 10.95
CA GLU A 26 5.01 -19.65 10.53
C GLU A 26 3.95 -19.11 9.55
N ARG A 27 3.78 -17.79 9.46
CA ARG A 27 2.84 -17.12 8.55
C ARG A 27 3.51 -16.41 7.39
N ALA A 28 4.82 -16.56 7.22
CA ALA A 28 5.58 -15.76 6.25
C ALA A 28 5.08 -15.94 4.80
N GLU A 29 4.73 -17.16 4.40
CA GLU A 29 4.21 -17.45 3.05
C GLU A 29 2.82 -16.83 2.83
N GLU A 30 1.93 -16.93 3.83
CA GLU A 30 0.61 -16.30 3.82
C GLU A 30 0.74 -14.78 3.65
N ILE A 31 1.61 -14.15 4.44
CA ILE A 31 1.86 -12.70 4.42
C ILE A 31 2.42 -12.27 3.06
N ALA A 32 3.38 -13.02 2.51
CA ALA A 32 3.95 -12.75 1.19
C ALA A 32 2.89 -12.82 0.08
N GLY A 33 2.01 -13.83 0.13
CA GLY A 33 0.90 -13.98 -0.82
C GLY A 33 -0.09 -12.82 -0.76
N GLN A 34 -0.49 -12.39 0.46
CA GLN A 34 -1.39 -11.24 0.63
C GLN A 34 -0.73 -9.93 0.16
N LEU A 35 0.55 -9.73 0.46
CA LEU A 35 1.31 -8.56 -0.01
C LEU A 35 1.33 -8.49 -1.55
N THR A 36 1.63 -9.61 -2.21
CA THR A 36 1.61 -9.71 -3.69
C THR A 36 0.23 -9.38 -4.23
N ARG A 37 -0.82 -10.02 -3.73
CA ARG A 37 -2.20 -9.78 -4.19
C ARG A 37 -2.60 -8.30 -4.08
N LEU A 38 -2.23 -7.64 -2.99
CA LEU A 38 -2.56 -6.23 -2.74
C LEU A 38 -1.75 -5.24 -3.58
N THR A 39 -0.53 -5.60 -3.99
CA THR A 39 0.43 -4.63 -4.54
C THR A 39 0.89 -4.91 -5.96
N ASP A 40 0.73 -6.13 -6.47
CA ASP A 40 1.15 -6.49 -7.83
C ASP A 40 0.23 -5.87 -8.89
N ALA A 41 0.82 -5.44 -10.00
CA ALA A 41 0.11 -4.79 -11.09
C ALA A 41 -0.77 -5.75 -11.91
N SER A 42 -0.52 -7.07 -11.89
CA SER A 42 -1.39 -8.08 -12.51
C SER A 42 -2.57 -8.48 -11.61
N GLU A 43 -2.54 -8.10 -10.34
CA GLU A 43 -3.57 -8.38 -9.34
C GLU A 43 -4.32 -7.09 -8.96
N MET A 44 -4.46 -6.79 -7.67
CA MET A 44 -5.20 -5.61 -7.22
C MET A 44 -4.41 -4.31 -7.38
N GLY A 45 -3.08 -4.37 -7.45
CA GLY A 45 -2.19 -3.23 -7.36
C GLY A 45 -2.44 -2.17 -8.42
N ARG A 46 -2.74 -2.58 -9.67
CA ARG A 46 -3.14 -1.68 -10.76
C ARG A 46 -4.66 -1.52 -10.83
N LEU A 47 -5.42 -2.60 -10.65
CA LEU A 47 -6.87 -2.61 -10.85
C LEU A 47 -7.60 -1.67 -9.87
N PHE A 48 -7.16 -1.65 -8.61
CA PHE A 48 -7.78 -0.85 -7.55
C PHE A 48 -7.12 0.53 -7.48
N LYS A 49 -7.96 1.54 -7.20
CA LYS A 49 -7.54 2.95 -7.11
C LYS A 49 -7.93 3.55 -5.77
N VAL A 50 -7.14 4.51 -5.30
CA VAL A 50 -7.38 5.24 -4.05
C VAL A 50 -7.71 6.70 -4.36
N LEU A 51 -8.72 7.21 -3.66
CA LEU A 51 -9.15 8.61 -3.65
C LEU A 51 -9.07 9.13 -2.20
N ALA A 52 -8.62 10.37 -2.05
CA ALA A 52 -8.72 11.10 -0.81
C ALA A 52 -9.48 12.41 -1.07
N LEU A 53 -10.37 12.77 -0.16
CA LEU A 53 -11.10 14.04 -0.15
C LEU A 53 -10.62 14.83 1.06
N THR A 54 -10.12 16.04 0.85
CA THR A 54 -9.58 16.92 1.90
C THR A 54 -10.16 18.33 1.79
N GLY A 55 -10.16 19.05 2.91
CA GLY A 55 -10.46 20.49 2.91
C GLY A 55 -9.38 21.31 2.17
N PRO A 56 -9.69 22.56 1.77
CA PRO A 56 -8.80 23.41 0.97
C PRO A 56 -7.41 23.62 1.61
N ASP A 57 -7.38 23.75 2.94
CA ASP A 57 -6.19 24.06 3.73
C ASP A 57 -5.68 22.83 4.52
N GLY A 58 -6.19 21.64 4.20
CA GLY A 58 -5.76 20.40 4.84
C GLY A 58 -4.37 19.97 4.37
N PRO A 59 -3.62 19.22 5.21
CA PRO A 59 -2.34 18.65 4.77
C PRO A 59 -2.55 17.69 3.59
N ALA A 60 -1.51 17.50 2.79
CA ALA A 60 -1.52 16.48 1.75
C ALA A 60 -1.77 15.08 2.37
N PRO A 61 -2.75 14.30 1.87
CA PRO A 61 -3.01 12.97 2.39
C PRO A 61 -1.79 12.06 2.23
N ALA A 62 -1.47 11.27 3.25
CA ALA A 62 -0.34 10.35 3.23
C ALA A 62 -0.42 9.37 2.04
N GLY A 63 0.71 9.11 1.40
CA GLY A 63 0.79 8.21 0.24
C GLY A 63 0.28 8.82 -1.07
N PHE A 64 -0.27 10.04 -1.06
CA PHE A 64 -0.55 10.82 -2.26
C PHE A 64 0.63 11.78 -2.48
N GLY A 65 1.15 11.87 -3.71
CA GLY A 65 2.26 12.75 -4.04
C GLY A 65 1.93 14.23 -3.77
N HIS A 66 2.95 15.09 -3.80
CA HIS A 66 2.76 16.54 -3.72
C HIS A 66 1.99 17.00 -4.97
N ARG A 67 0.94 17.80 -4.77
CA ARG A 67 0.28 18.52 -5.87
C ARG A 67 1.31 19.49 -6.47
N SER A 68 1.77 19.20 -7.67
CA SER A 68 2.39 20.21 -8.56
C SER A 68 1.32 21.18 -9.07
#